data_AF-A0A957AJ39-F1
#
_entry.id   AF-A0A957AJ39-F1
#
_cell.length_a   1.000
_cell.length_b   1.000
_cell.length_c   1.000
_cell.angle_alpha   90.00
_cell.angle_beta   90.00
_cell.angle_gamma   90.00
#
_symmetry.space_group_name_H-M   'P 1'
#
loop_
_entity.id
_entity.type
_entity.pdbx_description
1 polymer ?
#
loop_
_entity_poly.entity_id
_entity_poly.type
_entity_poly.pdbx_seq_one_letter_code
_entity_poly.pdbx_strand_id
1 'polypeptide(L)'
;MESLPGDTSSFTKFRTASVAQNGPDIMGIWSGSYMLAMKDFLEPMSGYFSEEERSRILGWETVAEGFDPANEIWAVPASSDGQSCMFYDARLLEKANIDPEGDWRTSLDAFIAAMDAIKGAGVTPLVLDENAIIWQWFAWWQAQMMGGASVVNELVSGQRNFVDSPLPEITTGWQKLKDYTVPGAETMPGDAGYQVMAQGNIAMTTGGVWVIPTLEDMLGENLRMIQIPNFSPDAPLQDGGIGGVGNCFMITNYSQVKDEAVAFVKFLMSKEEQELKAESREGRLLNVTDVDTAAFYSPLRQKQQEWATLPSTVFWLDNLYPADLTNEIKAQSQLAWTGQISPADFLGAIDAKRNELLG
;
A
#
# COMPACT_ATOMS: atom_id res chain seq x y z
N MET A 1 -17.06 -5.24 -19.30
CA MET A 1 -16.24 -4.79 -18.16
C MET A 1 -16.34 -3.27 -18.12
N GLU A 2 -16.89 -2.72 -17.05
CA GLU A 2 -16.90 -1.27 -16.84
C GLU A 2 -15.64 -0.87 -16.07
N SER A 3 -14.94 0.19 -16.49
CA SER A 3 -13.79 0.71 -15.75
C SER A 3 -14.28 1.58 -14.60
N LEU A 4 -13.82 1.30 -13.38
CA LEU A 4 -14.05 2.15 -12.22
C LEU A 4 -12.86 3.08 -11.99
N PRO A 5 -13.07 4.24 -11.33
CA PRO A 5 -11.96 5.07 -10.87
C PRO A 5 -11.03 4.27 -9.96
N GLY A 6 -9.72 4.49 -10.07
CA GLY A 6 -8.69 3.86 -9.22
C GLY A 6 -8.56 4.49 -7.82
N ASP A 7 -9.65 5.04 -7.30
CA ASP A 7 -9.71 5.77 -6.04
C ASP A 7 -10.97 5.39 -5.22
N THR A 8 -11.12 6.00 -4.04
CA THR A 8 -12.22 5.71 -3.10
C THR A 8 -13.61 6.04 -3.65
N SER A 9 -13.75 6.79 -4.75
CA SER A 9 -15.05 7.06 -5.37
C SER A 9 -15.70 5.81 -6.00
N SER A 10 -14.89 4.80 -6.34
CA SER A 10 -15.37 3.48 -6.76
C SER A 10 -16.28 2.83 -5.72
N PHE A 11 -15.99 3.05 -4.43
CA PHE A 11 -16.74 2.51 -3.30
C PHE A 11 -18.14 3.09 -3.19
N THR A 12 -18.25 4.41 -3.37
CA THR A 12 -19.54 5.11 -3.39
C THR A 12 -20.39 4.63 -4.56
N LYS A 13 -19.80 4.51 -5.75
CA LYS A 13 -20.51 4.03 -6.94
C LYS A 13 -21.04 2.60 -6.75
N PHE A 14 -20.21 1.69 -6.24
CA PHE A 14 -20.66 0.33 -5.93
C PHE A 14 -21.80 0.33 -4.91
N ARG A 15 -21.66 1.06 -3.81
CA ARG A 15 -22.69 1.15 -2.77
C ARG A 15 -24.02 1.64 -3.32
N THR A 16 -24.02 2.69 -4.14
CA THR A 16 -25.25 3.21 -4.78
C THR A 16 -25.90 2.18 -5.69
N ALA A 17 -25.12 1.46 -6.50
CA ALA A 17 -25.64 0.41 -7.37
C ALA A 17 -26.20 -0.78 -6.57
N SER A 18 -25.54 -1.17 -5.48
CA SER A 18 -25.92 -2.28 -4.62
C SER A 18 -27.20 -2.02 -3.81
N VAL A 19 -27.47 -0.78 -3.40
CA VAL A 19 -28.76 -0.41 -2.78
C VAL A 19 -29.94 -0.68 -3.74
N ALA A 20 -29.73 -0.48 -5.04
CA ALA A 20 -30.71 -0.79 -6.08
C ALA A 20 -30.63 -2.24 -6.59
N GLN A 21 -29.75 -3.08 -6.02
CA GLN A 21 -29.46 -4.44 -6.48
C GLN A 21 -29.12 -4.51 -7.98
N ASN A 22 -28.47 -3.47 -8.49
CA ASN A 22 -28.10 -3.32 -9.89
C ASN A 22 -26.58 -3.12 -10.07
N GLY A 23 -25.78 -3.55 -9.09
CA GLY A 23 -24.33 -3.63 -9.23
C GLY A 23 -23.90 -4.92 -9.94
N PRO A 24 -22.59 -5.13 -10.10
CA PRO A 24 -22.05 -6.28 -10.82
C PRO A 24 -22.20 -7.59 -10.02
N ASP A 25 -22.11 -8.74 -10.70
CA ASP A 25 -22.02 -10.04 -10.05
C ASP A 25 -20.70 -10.21 -9.28
N ILE A 26 -19.60 -9.77 -9.90
CA ILE A 26 -18.23 -9.83 -9.36
C ILE A 26 -17.58 -8.45 -9.49
N MET A 27 -16.84 -8.02 -8.47
CA MET A 27 -16.01 -6.82 -8.53
C MET A 27 -14.66 -7.07 -7.86
N GLY A 28 -13.59 -6.58 -8.50
CA GLY A 28 -12.30 -6.40 -7.84
C GLY A 28 -12.29 -5.12 -7.03
N ILE A 29 -11.83 -5.18 -5.78
CA ILE A 29 -11.81 -4.05 -4.85
C ILE A 29 -10.61 -4.17 -3.89
N TRP A 30 -10.26 -3.06 -3.23
CA TRP A 30 -9.32 -3.11 -2.11
C TRP A 30 -9.90 -3.89 -0.94
N SER A 31 -9.10 -4.79 -0.37
CA SER A 31 -9.46 -5.64 0.76
C SER A 31 -9.52 -4.85 2.08
N GLY A 32 -9.86 -5.53 3.17
CA GLY A 32 -9.95 -4.96 4.51
C GLY A 32 -11.18 -4.09 4.72
N SER A 33 -11.05 -3.04 5.52
CA SER A 33 -12.12 -2.15 5.97
C SER A 33 -12.94 -1.57 4.83
N TYR A 34 -12.34 -1.30 3.66
CA TYR A 34 -13.08 -0.83 2.48
C TYR A 34 -14.11 -1.85 2.00
N MET A 35 -13.70 -3.12 1.84
CA MET A 35 -14.57 -4.22 1.45
C MET A 35 -15.55 -4.56 2.59
N LEU A 36 -15.06 -4.65 3.84
CA LEU A 36 -15.89 -5.01 4.99
C LEU A 36 -17.00 -3.99 5.26
N ALA A 37 -16.78 -2.71 4.94
CA ALA A 37 -17.81 -1.68 5.01
C ALA A 37 -18.98 -1.89 4.02
N MET A 38 -18.89 -2.88 3.12
CA MET A 38 -19.89 -3.24 2.12
C MET A 38 -20.49 -4.63 2.35
N LYS A 39 -20.13 -5.33 3.43
CA LYS A 39 -20.49 -6.74 3.68
C LYS A 39 -21.98 -7.06 3.56
N ASP A 40 -22.87 -6.09 3.86
CA ASP A 40 -24.32 -6.25 3.73
C ASP A 40 -24.80 -6.51 2.28
N PHE A 41 -23.94 -6.24 1.29
CA PHE A 41 -24.19 -6.50 -0.14
C PHE A 41 -23.43 -7.71 -0.67
N LEU A 42 -22.62 -8.38 0.16
CA LEU A 42 -21.71 -9.43 -0.27
C LEU A 42 -22.25 -10.81 0.08
N GLU A 43 -21.98 -11.76 -0.81
CA GLU A 43 -22.20 -13.19 -0.56
C GLU A 43 -21.10 -13.71 0.39
N PRO A 44 -21.45 -14.41 1.49
CA PRO A 44 -20.45 -15.05 2.36
C PRO A 44 -19.66 -16.12 1.61
N MET A 45 -18.34 -16.03 1.64
CA MET A 45 -17.43 -16.91 0.89
C MET A 45 -16.97 -18.13 1.69
N SER A 46 -17.25 -18.20 2.99
CA SER A 46 -16.70 -19.25 3.85
C SER A 46 -17.01 -20.67 3.36
N GLY A 47 -18.24 -20.90 2.88
CA GLY A 47 -18.74 -22.20 2.44
C GLY A 47 -18.30 -22.65 1.04
N TYR A 48 -17.68 -21.77 0.24
CA TYR A 48 -17.38 -22.09 -1.16
C TYR A 48 -15.99 -22.67 -1.37
N PHE A 49 -15.03 -22.44 -0.47
CA PHE A 49 -13.64 -22.87 -0.63
C PHE A 49 -13.28 -23.99 0.35
N SER A 50 -12.76 -25.09 -0.19
CA SER A 50 -12.19 -26.20 0.58
C SER A 50 -10.91 -25.77 1.31
N GLU A 51 -10.50 -26.56 2.31
CA GLU A 51 -9.25 -26.34 3.04
C GLU A 51 -8.03 -26.37 2.10
N GLU A 52 -8.01 -27.28 1.12
CA GLU A 52 -6.95 -27.36 0.11
C GLU A 52 -6.87 -26.08 -0.73
N GLU A 53 -8.00 -25.61 -1.27
CA GLU A 53 -8.06 -24.35 -2.05
C GLU A 53 -7.65 -23.14 -1.21
N ARG A 54 -8.00 -23.12 0.08
CA ARG A 54 -7.60 -22.04 0.99
C ARG A 54 -6.10 -22.07 1.28
N SER A 55 -5.53 -23.25 1.52
CA SER A 55 -4.13 -23.41 1.93
C SER A 55 -3.12 -22.88 0.91
N ARG A 56 -3.51 -22.85 -0.37
CA ARG A 56 -2.68 -22.30 -1.46
C ARG A 56 -2.83 -20.80 -1.68
N ILE A 57 -3.85 -20.14 -1.10
CA ILE A 57 -4.12 -18.71 -1.27
C ILE A 57 -3.76 -17.96 0.02
N LEU A 58 -2.94 -16.91 -0.11
CA LEU A 58 -2.54 -16.03 0.98
C LEU A 58 -3.50 -14.84 1.10
N GLY A 59 -3.61 -14.28 2.31
CA GLY A 59 -4.36 -13.04 2.57
C GLY A 59 -5.81 -13.24 3.00
N TRP A 60 -6.21 -14.43 3.44
CA TRP A 60 -7.58 -14.68 3.93
C TRP A 60 -7.97 -13.80 5.12
N GLU A 61 -7.00 -13.43 5.94
CA GLU A 61 -7.17 -12.46 7.03
C GLU A 61 -7.63 -11.09 6.52
N THR A 62 -7.19 -10.67 5.32
CA THR A 62 -7.54 -9.34 4.77
C THR A 62 -9.00 -9.25 4.31
N VAL A 63 -9.70 -10.38 4.20
CA VAL A 63 -11.08 -10.46 3.71
C VAL A 63 -12.05 -11.06 4.74
N ALA A 64 -11.58 -11.28 5.96
CA ALA A 64 -12.34 -11.85 7.05
C ALA A 64 -12.79 -10.77 8.05
N GLU A 65 -13.93 -11.00 8.69
CA GLU A 65 -14.42 -10.13 9.76
C GLU A 65 -13.38 -10.00 10.88
N GLY A 66 -13.08 -8.77 11.30
CA GLY A 66 -12.10 -8.51 12.36
C GLY A 66 -10.66 -8.87 11.99
N PHE A 67 -10.37 -9.09 10.71
CA PHE A 67 -9.05 -9.49 10.22
C PHE A 67 -8.57 -10.84 10.78
N ASP A 68 -9.51 -11.74 11.09
CA ASP A 68 -9.24 -13.08 11.60
C ASP A 68 -9.89 -14.12 10.67
N PRO A 69 -9.10 -14.96 9.98
CA PRO A 69 -9.62 -15.95 9.03
C PRO A 69 -10.47 -17.06 9.69
N ALA A 70 -10.54 -17.12 11.02
CA ALA A 70 -11.49 -17.98 11.74
C ALA A 70 -12.94 -17.45 11.71
N ASN A 71 -13.13 -16.16 11.39
CA ASN A 71 -14.45 -15.53 11.26
C ASN A 71 -15.00 -15.67 9.83
N GLU A 72 -16.19 -15.12 9.60
CA GLU A 72 -16.82 -15.08 8.28
C GLU A 72 -15.93 -14.34 7.27
N ILE A 73 -15.80 -14.94 6.08
CA ILE A 73 -15.03 -14.41 4.97
C ILE A 73 -15.97 -13.86 3.91
N TRP A 74 -15.76 -12.62 3.50
CA TRP A 74 -16.69 -11.87 2.66
C TRP A 74 -16.22 -11.70 1.21
N ALA A 75 -14.98 -12.09 0.91
CA ALA A 75 -14.38 -11.96 -0.41
C ALA A 75 -13.27 -13.02 -0.60
N VAL A 76 -12.71 -13.10 -1.81
CA VAL A 76 -11.58 -13.98 -2.14
C VAL A 76 -10.33 -13.12 -2.37
N PRO A 77 -9.22 -13.34 -1.65
CA PRO A 77 -8.00 -12.56 -1.85
C PRO A 77 -7.43 -12.81 -3.26
N ALA A 78 -7.12 -11.74 -3.99
CA ALA A 78 -6.92 -11.81 -5.44
C ALA A 78 -5.47 -11.62 -5.91
N SER A 79 -4.69 -10.82 -5.18
CA SER A 79 -3.32 -10.49 -5.56
C SER A 79 -2.58 -9.75 -4.46
N SER A 80 -1.25 -9.76 -4.54
CA SER A 80 -0.39 -8.96 -3.65
C SER A 80 0.13 -7.71 -4.35
N ASP A 81 0.18 -6.60 -3.64
CA ASP A 81 0.83 -5.36 -4.08
C ASP A 81 2.35 -5.39 -3.88
N GLY A 82 2.86 -6.45 -3.25
CA GLY A 82 4.25 -6.56 -2.84
C GLY A 82 4.50 -5.79 -1.55
N GLN A 83 5.63 -5.11 -1.50
CA GLN A 83 6.00 -4.19 -0.42
C GLN A 83 6.32 -2.83 -1.06
N SER A 84 5.73 -1.75 -0.55
CA SER A 84 6.13 -0.41 -0.95
C SER A 84 7.60 -0.19 -0.59
N CYS A 85 8.32 0.42 -1.51
CA CYS A 85 9.77 0.51 -1.47
C CYS A 85 10.23 1.75 -2.23
N MET A 86 11.52 2.05 -2.14
CA MET A 86 12.18 3.07 -2.92
C MET A 86 12.74 2.49 -4.22
N PHE A 87 12.49 3.19 -5.32
CA PHE A 87 13.13 2.99 -6.60
C PHE A 87 14.12 4.11 -6.86
N TYR A 88 15.29 3.80 -7.43
CA TYR A 88 16.33 4.79 -7.65
C TYR A 88 17.12 4.59 -8.94
N ASP A 89 17.65 5.69 -9.49
CA ASP A 89 18.63 5.70 -10.56
C ASP A 89 20.04 5.58 -9.96
N ALA A 90 20.68 4.41 -10.14
CA ALA A 90 21.99 4.13 -9.58
C ALA A 90 23.06 5.16 -9.97
N ARG A 91 22.98 5.74 -11.17
CA ARG A 91 23.94 6.75 -11.66
C ARG A 91 23.88 8.04 -10.84
N LEU A 92 22.69 8.39 -10.35
CA LEU A 92 22.47 9.61 -9.59
C LEU A 92 22.93 9.47 -8.14
N LEU A 93 22.79 8.28 -7.55
CA LEU A 93 23.40 7.96 -6.26
C LEU A 93 24.92 7.93 -6.37
N GLU A 94 25.47 7.31 -7.41
CA GLU A 94 26.93 7.29 -7.68
C GLU A 94 27.49 8.72 -7.85
N LYS A 95 26.81 9.57 -8.63
CA LYS A 95 27.17 11.00 -8.79
C LYS A 95 27.20 11.74 -7.45
N ALA A 96 26.34 11.37 -6.51
CA ALA A 96 26.27 11.92 -5.17
C ALA A 96 27.20 11.22 -4.16
N ASN A 97 27.99 10.23 -4.60
CA ASN A 97 28.85 9.40 -3.75
C ASN A 97 28.07 8.71 -2.61
N ILE A 98 26.83 8.27 -2.91
CA ILE A 98 26.00 7.47 -2.00
C ILE A 98 26.20 6.00 -2.34
N ASP A 99 26.70 5.23 -1.36
CA ASP A 99 26.77 3.77 -1.43
C ASP A 99 25.37 3.19 -1.12
N PRO A 100 24.72 2.46 -2.05
CA PRO A 100 23.42 1.84 -1.79
C PRO A 100 23.40 0.89 -0.58
N GLU A 101 24.52 0.27 -0.27
CA GLU A 101 24.69 -0.66 0.86
C GLU A 101 25.16 0.04 2.15
N GLY A 102 25.29 1.38 2.11
CA GLY A 102 25.67 2.19 3.26
C GLY A 102 24.60 2.25 4.35
N ASP A 103 24.98 2.84 5.48
CA ASP A 103 24.14 2.99 6.68
C ASP A 103 23.14 4.16 6.61
N TRP A 104 23.09 4.90 5.49
CA TRP A 104 22.15 6.01 5.32
C TRP A 104 20.67 5.62 5.42
N ARG A 105 20.35 4.33 5.43
CA ARG A 105 18.98 3.81 5.57
C ARG A 105 18.60 3.41 7.00
N THR A 106 19.53 3.44 7.95
CA THR A 106 19.28 2.90 9.29
C THR A 106 18.47 3.86 10.18
N SER A 107 18.37 5.13 9.82
CA SER A 107 17.62 6.14 10.58
C SER A 107 17.20 7.31 9.70
N LEU A 108 16.21 8.07 10.18
CA LEU A 108 15.80 9.32 9.53
C LEU A 108 16.99 10.29 9.39
N ASP A 109 17.80 10.49 10.43
CA ASP A 109 18.90 11.45 10.39
C ASP A 109 19.98 11.05 9.38
N ALA A 110 20.29 9.75 9.28
CA ALA A 110 21.22 9.24 8.28
C ALA A 110 20.65 9.39 6.86
N PHE A 111 19.33 9.18 6.70
CA PHE A 111 18.65 9.37 5.43
C PHE A 111 18.66 10.84 4.98
N ILE A 112 18.37 11.77 5.90
CA ILE A 112 18.42 13.22 5.63
C ILE A 112 19.83 13.65 5.22
N ALA A 113 20.87 13.13 5.88
CA ALA A 113 22.27 13.42 5.49
C ALA A 113 22.59 12.94 4.06
N ALA A 114 22.07 11.77 3.65
CA ALA A 114 22.18 11.32 2.27
C ALA A 114 21.39 12.22 1.30
N MET A 115 20.21 12.71 1.70
CA MET A 115 19.43 13.63 0.85
C MET A 115 20.16 14.97 0.66
N ASP A 116 20.83 15.48 1.71
CA ASP A 116 21.68 16.67 1.63
C ASP A 116 22.86 16.46 0.68
N ALA A 117 23.51 15.29 0.72
CA ALA A 117 24.61 14.95 -0.20
C ALA A 117 24.14 14.88 -1.66
N ILE A 118 22.99 14.25 -1.92
CA ILE A 118 22.37 14.18 -3.26
C ILE A 118 22.05 15.59 -3.78
N LYS A 119 21.44 16.42 -2.93
CA LYS A 119 21.14 17.83 -3.25
C LYS A 119 22.41 18.63 -3.52
N GLY A 120 23.46 18.42 -2.72
CA GLY A 120 24.78 19.05 -2.89
C GLY A 120 25.49 18.68 -4.20
N ALA A 121 25.21 17.49 -4.75
CA ALA A 121 25.67 17.07 -6.08
C ALA A 121 24.84 17.65 -7.24
N GLY A 122 23.90 18.54 -6.95
CA GLY A 122 23.00 19.16 -7.94
C GLY A 122 21.94 18.20 -8.48
N VAL A 123 21.59 17.16 -7.71
CA VAL A 123 20.55 16.19 -8.04
C VAL A 123 19.34 16.43 -7.13
N THR A 124 18.12 16.35 -7.66
CA THR A 124 16.92 16.39 -6.82
C THR A 124 16.75 15.03 -6.12
N PRO A 125 16.69 14.96 -4.77
CA PRO A 125 16.68 13.67 -4.10
C PRO A 125 15.42 12.84 -4.37
N LEU A 126 14.23 13.41 -4.17
CA LEU A 126 12.97 12.67 -4.24
C LEU A 126 12.00 13.26 -5.25
N VAL A 127 11.13 12.41 -5.77
CA VAL A 127 9.79 12.77 -6.23
C VAL A 127 8.75 11.90 -5.55
N LEU A 128 7.87 12.55 -4.80
CA LEU A 128 6.75 11.96 -4.10
C LEU A 128 5.44 12.59 -4.59
N ASP A 129 4.39 11.79 -4.68
CA ASP A 129 3.01 12.24 -4.93
C ASP A 129 2.16 12.16 -3.66
N GLU A 130 0.88 12.51 -3.76
CA GLU A 130 -0.03 12.57 -2.61
C GLU A 130 -0.20 11.19 -1.92
N ASN A 131 -0.03 10.09 -2.65
CA ASN A 131 -0.13 8.75 -2.08
C ASN A 131 1.21 8.32 -1.48
N ALA A 132 2.33 8.68 -2.10
CA ALA A 132 3.66 8.38 -1.59
C ALA A 132 3.91 9.01 -0.22
N ILE A 133 3.54 10.28 -0.03
CA ILE A 133 3.77 10.95 1.26
C ILE A 133 2.98 10.27 2.39
N ILE A 134 1.75 9.80 2.16
CA ILE A 134 0.88 9.27 3.21
C ILE A 134 1.00 7.74 3.33
N TRP A 135 0.67 7.03 2.26
CA TRP A 135 0.42 5.59 2.29
C TRP A 135 1.69 4.76 2.17
N GLN A 136 2.80 5.38 1.77
CA GLN A 136 4.10 4.71 1.67
C GLN A 136 5.02 5.18 2.79
N TRP A 137 5.31 6.49 2.90
CA TRP A 137 6.24 6.99 3.93
C TRP A 137 5.62 7.06 5.33
N PHE A 138 4.56 7.85 5.50
CA PHE A 138 3.97 8.08 6.83
C PHE A 138 3.42 6.78 7.43
N ALA A 139 2.67 6.02 6.63
CA ALA A 139 2.11 4.73 7.04
C ALA A 139 3.21 3.70 7.37
N TRP A 140 4.29 3.62 6.60
CA TRP A 140 5.40 2.72 6.92
C TRP A 140 6.04 3.08 8.25
N TRP A 141 6.45 4.33 8.46
CA TRP A 141 7.09 4.72 9.72
C TRP A 141 6.17 4.57 10.92
N GLN A 142 4.87 4.83 10.74
CA GLN A 142 3.85 4.52 11.74
C GLN A 142 3.87 3.02 12.08
N ALA A 143 3.66 2.15 11.10
CA ALA A 143 3.67 0.70 11.31
C ALA A 143 4.99 0.22 11.93
N GLN A 144 6.10 0.74 11.43
CA GLN A 144 7.44 0.39 11.84
C GLN A 144 7.68 0.65 13.32
N MET A 145 7.41 1.89 13.76
CA MET A 145 7.65 2.35 15.12
C MET A 145 6.62 1.81 16.11
N MET A 146 5.45 1.41 15.63
CA MET A 146 4.38 0.88 16.46
C MET A 146 4.29 -0.66 16.47
N GLY A 147 5.17 -1.36 15.73
CA GLY A 147 5.29 -2.82 15.77
C GLY A 147 4.35 -3.60 14.86
N GLY A 148 3.84 -2.98 13.79
CA GLY A 148 3.05 -3.63 12.75
C GLY A 148 1.59 -3.14 12.67
N ALA A 149 0.75 -3.92 11.98
CA ALA A 149 -0.62 -3.55 11.66
C ALA A 149 -1.61 -3.64 12.84
N SER A 150 -1.32 -4.47 13.84
CA SER A 150 -2.24 -4.72 14.97
C SER A 150 -2.58 -3.45 15.76
N VAL A 151 -1.66 -2.48 15.77
CA VAL A 151 -1.82 -1.21 16.47
C VAL A 151 -2.90 -0.32 15.84
N VAL A 152 -3.25 -0.53 14.57
CA VAL A 152 -4.34 0.22 13.94
C VAL A 152 -5.65 -0.02 14.69
N ASN A 153 -5.88 -1.23 15.21
CA ASN A 153 -7.06 -1.50 16.01
C ASN A 153 -7.11 -0.66 17.30
N GLU A 154 -5.97 -0.45 17.97
CA GLU A 154 -5.90 0.41 19.16
C GLU A 154 -6.22 1.87 18.81
N LEU A 155 -5.72 2.36 17.68
CA LEU A 155 -5.96 3.72 17.18
C LEU A 155 -7.44 3.92 16.76
N VAL A 156 -7.99 2.96 16.02
CA VAL A 156 -9.38 3.03 15.51
C VAL A 156 -10.39 2.87 16.65
N SER A 157 -10.15 1.97 17.59
CA SER A 157 -11.02 1.76 18.76
C SER A 157 -10.83 2.83 19.84
N GLY A 158 -9.80 3.66 19.72
CA GLY A 158 -9.51 4.73 20.67
C GLY A 158 -8.88 4.31 21.98
N GLN A 159 -8.38 3.07 22.04
CA GLN A 159 -7.52 2.62 23.14
C GLN A 159 -6.19 3.39 23.17
N ARG A 160 -5.78 3.95 22.02
CA ARG A 160 -4.64 4.84 21.87
C ARG A 160 -5.02 6.03 20.99
N ASN A 161 -4.46 7.20 21.28
CA ASN A 161 -4.68 8.39 20.46
C ASN A 161 -3.55 8.56 19.43
N PHE A 162 -3.86 9.21 18.31
CA PHE A 162 -2.86 9.59 17.32
C PHE A 162 -1.89 10.64 17.86
N VAL A 163 -2.31 11.49 18.80
CA VAL A 163 -1.42 12.46 19.46
C VAL A 163 -0.41 11.82 20.42
N ASP A 164 -0.55 10.53 20.75
CA ASP A 164 0.36 9.84 21.65
C ASP A 164 1.68 9.46 20.93
N SER A 165 2.81 9.47 21.66
CA SER A 165 4.12 9.01 21.14
C SER A 165 4.00 7.58 20.58
N PRO A 166 4.68 7.22 19.48
CA PRO A 166 5.71 8.00 18.76
C PRO A 166 5.18 8.86 17.59
N LEU A 167 3.87 8.94 17.38
CA LEU A 167 3.30 9.57 16.17
C LEU A 167 3.65 11.06 15.98
N PRO A 168 3.75 11.91 17.03
CA PRO A 168 4.23 13.29 16.87
C PRO A 168 5.66 13.38 16.32
N GLU A 169 6.56 12.47 16.75
CA GLU A 169 7.95 12.41 16.30
C GLU A 169 8.02 11.97 14.84
N ILE A 170 7.24 10.93 14.48
CA ILE A 170 7.11 10.43 13.11
C ILE A 170 6.59 11.52 12.18
N THR A 171 5.54 12.24 12.60
CA THR A 171 4.95 13.33 11.82
C THR A 171 5.95 14.46 11.58
N THR A 172 6.70 14.85 12.62
CA THR A 172 7.75 15.88 12.50
C THR A 172 8.86 15.43 11.55
N GLY A 173 9.29 14.17 11.65
CA GLY A 173 10.31 13.62 10.76
C GLY A 173 9.85 13.50 9.31
N TRP A 174 8.61 13.06 9.11
CA TRP A 174 7.93 12.98 7.82
C TRP A 174 7.85 14.34 7.11
N GLN A 175 7.49 15.40 7.82
CA GLN A 175 7.46 16.76 7.26
C GLN A 175 8.81 17.23 6.70
N LYS A 176 9.95 16.76 7.25
CA LYS A 176 11.28 17.12 6.74
C LYS A 176 11.49 16.67 5.28
N LEU A 177 10.82 15.61 4.84
CA LEU A 177 10.96 15.08 3.47
C LEU A 177 10.48 16.07 2.40
N LYS A 178 9.63 17.03 2.76
CA LYS A 178 9.18 18.10 1.86
C LYS A 178 10.33 18.87 1.23
N ASP A 179 11.42 19.10 1.97
CA ASP A 179 12.56 19.92 1.51
C ASP A 179 13.49 19.18 0.52
N TYR A 180 13.20 17.90 0.29
CA TYR A 180 13.98 16.97 -0.54
C TYR A 180 13.19 16.40 -1.72
N THR A 181 11.87 16.62 -1.78
CA THR A 181 11.05 16.28 -2.95
C THR A 181 10.80 17.48 -3.84
N VAL A 182 10.37 17.24 -5.08
CA VAL A 182 9.82 18.28 -5.95
C VAL A 182 8.63 19.00 -5.29
N PRO A 183 8.47 20.32 -5.48
CA PRO A 183 7.31 21.06 -4.96
C PRO A 183 5.97 20.51 -5.47
N GLY A 184 4.95 20.57 -4.61
CA GLY A 184 3.58 20.17 -4.97
C GLY A 184 3.27 18.69 -4.78
N ALA A 185 4.11 17.94 -4.07
CA ALA A 185 3.89 16.52 -3.76
C ALA A 185 2.48 16.25 -3.19
N GLU A 186 1.99 17.12 -2.31
CA GLU A 186 0.69 16.98 -1.62
C GLU A 186 -0.54 17.12 -2.53
N THR A 187 -0.37 17.67 -3.74
CA THR A 187 -1.45 17.80 -4.74
C THR A 187 -1.14 17.09 -6.05
N MET A 188 0.05 16.52 -6.17
CA MET A 188 0.43 15.73 -7.33
C MET A 188 -0.43 14.47 -7.36
N PRO A 189 -1.19 14.23 -8.45
CA PRO A 189 -2.02 13.03 -8.55
C PRO A 189 -1.20 11.76 -8.36
N GLY A 190 -1.79 10.76 -7.71
CA GLY A 190 -1.15 9.46 -7.49
C GLY A 190 -0.54 8.87 -8.77
N ASP A 191 0.65 8.29 -8.63
CA ASP A 191 1.47 7.69 -9.68
C ASP A 191 2.06 8.69 -10.71
N ALA A 192 1.66 9.97 -10.69
CA ALA A 192 2.22 10.98 -11.60
C ALA A 192 3.72 11.25 -11.31
N GLY A 193 4.17 10.99 -10.07
CA GLY A 193 5.57 11.13 -9.67
C GLY A 193 6.54 10.31 -10.52
N TYR A 194 6.09 9.16 -11.03
CA TYR A 194 6.92 8.29 -11.88
C TYR A 194 7.26 8.96 -13.22
N GLN A 195 6.29 9.65 -13.82
CA GLN A 195 6.53 10.41 -15.06
C GLN A 195 7.36 11.67 -14.79
N VAL A 196 7.25 12.28 -13.62
CA VAL A 196 8.11 13.41 -13.23
C VAL A 196 9.57 12.96 -13.10
N MET A 197 9.83 11.76 -12.54
CA MET A 197 11.18 11.18 -12.49
C MET A 197 11.82 11.07 -13.89
N ALA A 198 11.01 10.91 -14.96
CA ALA A 198 11.48 10.80 -16.34
C ALA A 198 12.10 12.09 -16.90
N GLN A 199 11.86 13.23 -16.27
CA GLN A 199 12.44 14.52 -16.66
C GLN A 199 13.97 14.55 -16.46
N GLY A 200 14.53 13.56 -15.77
CA GLY A 200 15.95 13.40 -15.52
C GLY A 200 16.43 14.24 -14.33
N ASN A 201 17.49 13.76 -13.67
CA ASN A 201 18.10 14.39 -12.49
C ASN A 201 17.27 14.35 -11.18
N ILE A 202 16.33 13.40 -11.07
CA ILE A 202 15.66 13.04 -9.81
C ILE A 202 16.13 11.65 -9.40
N ALA A 203 16.72 11.53 -8.21
CA ALA A 203 17.41 10.31 -7.79
C ALA A 203 16.45 9.17 -7.47
N MET A 204 15.35 9.45 -6.76
CA MET A 204 14.54 8.42 -6.13
C MET A 204 13.03 8.75 -6.13
N THR A 205 12.21 7.71 -6.11
CA THR A 205 10.76 7.77 -5.86
C THR A 205 10.33 6.55 -5.06
N THR A 206 9.06 6.47 -4.65
CA THR A 206 8.50 5.32 -3.94
C THR A 206 7.27 4.74 -4.61
N GLY A 207 7.07 3.43 -4.44
CA GLY A 207 5.88 2.72 -4.88
C GLY A 207 6.02 1.23 -4.66
N GLY A 208 5.16 0.43 -5.29
CA GLY A 208 5.26 -1.03 -5.25
C GLY A 208 5.49 -1.65 -6.62
N VAL A 209 5.04 -2.90 -6.78
CA VAL A 209 5.28 -3.68 -8.01
C VAL A 209 4.75 -3.00 -9.29
N TRP A 210 3.66 -2.23 -9.19
CA TRP A 210 2.99 -1.59 -10.33
C TRP A 210 3.88 -0.56 -11.04
N VAL A 211 4.90 -0.06 -10.34
CA VAL A 211 5.81 0.97 -10.82
C VAL A 211 6.94 0.40 -11.67
N ILE A 212 7.28 -0.88 -11.45
CA ILE A 212 8.45 -1.53 -12.05
C ILE A 212 8.46 -1.41 -13.58
N PRO A 213 7.38 -1.75 -14.33
CA PRO A 213 7.42 -1.68 -15.78
C PRO A 213 7.75 -0.27 -16.29
N THR A 214 7.09 0.75 -15.72
CA THR A 214 7.31 2.16 -16.09
C THR A 214 8.75 2.59 -15.84
N LEU A 215 9.34 2.24 -14.70
CA LEU A 215 10.70 2.64 -14.38
C LEU A 215 11.76 1.79 -15.10
N GLU A 216 11.48 0.52 -15.39
CA GLU A 216 12.35 -0.33 -16.22
C GLU A 216 12.49 0.26 -17.62
N ASP A 217 11.37 0.70 -18.22
CA ASP A 217 11.37 1.39 -19.52
C ASP A 217 12.18 2.70 -19.50
N MET A 218 12.13 3.43 -18.38
CA MET A 218 12.80 4.73 -18.25
C MET A 218 14.28 4.66 -17.91
N LEU A 219 14.67 3.76 -17.00
CA LEU A 219 16.02 3.72 -16.39
C LEU A 219 16.84 2.50 -16.82
N GLY A 220 16.18 1.47 -17.35
CA GLY A 220 16.81 0.24 -17.81
C GLY A 220 17.71 -0.39 -16.74
N GLU A 221 18.95 -0.69 -17.11
CA GLU A 221 19.94 -1.31 -16.22
C GLU A 221 20.36 -0.45 -15.01
N ASN A 222 19.95 0.83 -14.95
CA ASN A 222 20.25 1.72 -13.83
C ASN A 222 19.16 1.69 -12.75
N LEU A 223 17.99 1.12 -13.05
CA LEU A 223 16.93 0.98 -12.06
C LEU A 223 17.37 0.02 -10.96
N ARG A 224 17.22 0.47 -9.72
CA ARG A 224 17.40 -0.36 -8.54
C ARG A 224 16.24 -0.13 -7.58
N MET A 225 16.10 -1.07 -6.65
CA MET A 225 15.03 -1.07 -5.65
C MET A 225 15.59 -1.42 -4.28
N ILE A 226 15.20 -0.63 -3.29
CA ILE A 226 15.58 -0.77 -1.89
C ILE A 226 14.39 -0.46 -0.98
N GLN A 227 14.39 -1.02 0.23
CA GLN A 227 13.30 -0.79 1.17
C GLN A 227 13.34 0.66 1.68
N ILE A 228 12.20 1.15 2.17
CA ILE A 228 12.09 2.50 2.71
C ILE A 228 13.01 2.60 3.95
N PRO A 229 13.88 3.62 4.06
CA PRO A 229 14.73 3.87 5.21
C PRO A 229 13.98 3.78 6.53
N ASN A 230 14.64 3.23 7.54
CA ASN A 230 14.09 3.09 8.88
C ASN A 230 13.97 4.47 9.53
N PHE A 231 12.90 4.70 10.30
CA PHE A 231 12.76 5.93 11.08
C PHE A 231 13.83 6.01 12.17
N SER A 232 14.09 4.88 12.83
CA SER A 232 15.02 4.74 13.95
C SER A 232 15.81 3.42 13.84
N PRO A 233 17.08 3.39 14.26
CA PRO A 233 17.85 2.14 14.33
C PRO A 233 17.27 1.15 15.35
N ASP A 234 16.50 1.65 16.32
CA ASP A 234 15.85 0.85 17.37
C ASP A 234 14.36 0.57 17.06
N ALA A 235 13.90 0.85 15.84
CA ALA A 235 12.51 0.63 15.47
C ALA A 235 12.14 -0.86 15.59
N PRO A 236 10.96 -1.22 16.14
CA PRO A 236 10.52 -2.61 16.31
C PRO A 236 10.55 -3.45 15.03
N LEU A 237 10.26 -2.83 13.88
CA LEU A 237 10.44 -3.43 12.56
C LEU A 237 11.59 -2.75 11.84
N GLN A 238 12.40 -3.53 11.13
CA GLN A 238 13.49 -3.06 10.29
C GLN A 238 13.29 -3.59 8.89
N ASP A 239 13.80 -2.88 7.88
CA ASP A 239 13.94 -3.39 6.51
C ASP A 239 12.62 -3.96 5.98
N GLY A 240 11.62 -3.07 5.84
CA GLY A 240 10.26 -3.43 5.46
C GLY A 240 9.52 -2.34 4.69
N GLY A 241 8.19 -2.45 4.67
CA GLY A 241 7.31 -1.51 3.99
C GLY A 241 5.84 -1.90 4.11
N ILE A 242 4.97 -0.99 3.68
CA ILE A 242 3.52 -1.25 3.61
C ILE A 242 3.18 -1.99 2.32
N GLY A 243 2.32 -3.01 2.37
CA GLY A 243 1.87 -3.74 1.19
C GLY A 243 1.04 -4.97 1.50
N GLY A 244 1.36 -6.09 0.85
CA GLY A 244 0.67 -7.37 1.02
C GLY A 244 -0.56 -7.52 0.14
N VAL A 245 -1.51 -8.34 0.58
CA VAL A 245 -2.69 -8.76 -0.20
C VAL A 245 -3.80 -7.69 -0.14
N GLY A 246 -3.54 -6.54 -0.77
CA GLY A 246 -4.40 -5.35 -0.77
C GLY A 246 -5.66 -5.44 -1.64
N ASN A 247 -5.85 -6.52 -2.41
CA ASN A 247 -6.95 -6.63 -3.37
C ASN A 247 -7.70 -7.96 -3.22
N CYS A 248 -9.02 -7.92 -3.44
CA CYS A 248 -9.88 -9.08 -3.42
C CYS A 248 -10.94 -9.05 -4.52
N PHE A 249 -11.53 -10.21 -4.78
CA PHE A 249 -12.76 -10.37 -5.56
C PHE A 249 -13.94 -10.54 -4.60
N MET A 250 -14.96 -9.69 -4.76
CA MET A 250 -16.21 -9.80 -4.04
C MET A 250 -17.34 -10.26 -4.97
N ILE A 251 -18.28 -11.03 -4.43
CA ILE A 251 -19.48 -11.52 -5.13
C ILE A 251 -20.69 -10.90 -4.43
N THR A 252 -21.65 -10.37 -5.19
CA THR A 252 -22.82 -9.71 -4.62
C THR A 252 -23.90 -10.71 -4.21
N ASN A 253 -24.51 -10.49 -3.04
CA ASN A 253 -25.58 -11.39 -2.52
C ASN A 253 -26.88 -11.33 -3.34
N TYR A 254 -27.05 -10.32 -4.19
CA TYR A 254 -28.17 -10.18 -5.10
C TYR A 254 -27.89 -10.71 -6.52
N SER A 255 -26.66 -11.21 -6.78
CA SER A 255 -26.38 -11.89 -8.05
C SER A 255 -27.34 -13.07 -8.25
N GLN A 256 -27.83 -13.21 -9.48
CA GLN A 256 -28.69 -14.32 -9.91
C GLN A 256 -27.88 -15.54 -10.38
N VAL A 257 -26.55 -15.43 -10.44
CA VAL A 257 -25.62 -16.43 -10.99
C VAL A 257 -24.45 -16.67 -10.01
N LYS A 258 -24.76 -16.83 -8.72
CA LYS A 258 -23.75 -16.94 -7.66
C LYS A 258 -22.79 -18.11 -7.84
N ASP A 259 -23.32 -19.28 -8.21
CA ASP A 259 -22.52 -20.49 -8.39
C ASP A 259 -21.54 -20.31 -9.57
N GLU A 260 -22.00 -19.72 -10.68
CA GLU A 260 -21.15 -19.39 -11.82
C GLU A 260 -20.12 -18.30 -11.48
N ALA A 261 -20.50 -17.30 -10.68
CA ALA A 261 -19.60 -16.26 -10.23
C ALA A 261 -18.48 -16.82 -9.34
N VAL A 262 -18.82 -17.71 -8.40
CA VAL A 262 -17.85 -18.43 -7.56
C VAL A 262 -16.95 -19.30 -8.42
N ALA A 263 -17.52 -20.06 -9.37
CA ALA A 263 -16.74 -20.90 -10.27
C ALA A 263 -15.75 -20.08 -11.11
N PHE A 264 -16.15 -18.89 -11.56
CA PHE A 264 -15.26 -17.99 -12.28
C PHE A 264 -14.14 -17.44 -11.39
N VAL A 265 -14.42 -17.05 -10.15
CA VAL A 265 -13.37 -16.62 -9.21
C VAL A 265 -12.39 -17.76 -8.90
N LYS A 266 -12.88 -18.99 -8.70
CA LYS A 266 -12.03 -20.16 -8.53
C LYS A 266 -11.16 -20.45 -9.75
N PHE A 267 -11.71 -20.29 -10.95
CA PHE A 267 -10.95 -20.38 -12.20
C PHE A 267 -9.81 -19.34 -12.23
N LEU A 268 -10.10 -18.07 -11.93
CA LEU A 268 -9.08 -17.02 -11.86
C LEU A 268 -7.97 -17.32 -10.82
N MET A 269 -8.32 -18.00 -9.73
CA MET A 269 -7.38 -18.40 -8.67
C MET A 269 -6.74 -19.78 -8.89
N SER A 270 -7.06 -20.46 -9.98
CA SER A 270 -6.49 -21.76 -10.32
C SER A 270 -5.00 -21.64 -10.66
N LYS A 271 -4.25 -22.73 -10.47
CA LYS A 271 -2.81 -22.74 -10.74
C LYS A 271 -2.47 -22.29 -12.17
N GLU A 272 -3.17 -22.83 -13.15
CA GLU A 272 -2.95 -22.55 -14.57
C GLU A 272 -3.18 -21.07 -14.88
N GLU A 273 -4.27 -20.48 -14.39
CA GLU A 273 -4.54 -19.05 -14.58
C GLU A 273 -3.54 -18.15 -13.83
N GLN A 274 -3.05 -18.58 -12.66
CA GLN A 274 -2.01 -17.85 -11.93
C GLN A 274 -0.64 -17.94 -12.63
N GLU A 275 -0.31 -19.06 -13.29
CA GLU A 275 0.86 -19.19 -14.16
C GLU A 275 0.74 -18.28 -15.39
N LEU A 276 -0.42 -18.24 -16.06
CA LEU A 276 -0.67 -17.33 -17.18
C LEU A 276 -0.59 -15.85 -16.75
N LYS A 277 -1.12 -15.51 -15.58
CA LYS A 277 -0.97 -14.18 -14.98
C LYS A 277 0.49 -13.84 -14.70
N ALA A 278 1.30 -14.79 -14.23
CA ALA A 278 2.72 -14.55 -14.01
C ALA A 278 3.47 -14.33 -15.34
N GLU A 279 3.15 -15.13 -16.36
CA GLU A 279 3.75 -15.07 -17.70
C GLU A 279 3.43 -13.76 -18.42
N SER A 280 2.21 -13.23 -18.28
CA SER A 280 1.84 -11.95 -18.90
C SER A 280 2.65 -10.78 -18.35
N ARG A 281 3.18 -10.89 -17.12
CA ARG A 281 3.88 -9.84 -16.37
C ARG A 281 3.03 -8.58 -16.11
N GLU A 282 1.74 -8.63 -16.44
CA GLU A 282 0.81 -7.54 -16.22
C GLU A 282 0.25 -7.57 -14.79
N GLY A 283 -0.13 -6.40 -14.29
CA GLY A 283 -0.84 -6.28 -13.02
C GLY A 283 -0.02 -6.60 -11.77
N ARG A 284 -0.74 -6.97 -10.70
CA ARG A 284 -0.22 -7.22 -9.34
C ARG A 284 0.45 -8.59 -9.20
N LEU A 285 1.18 -8.80 -8.10
CA LEU A 285 1.86 -10.07 -7.80
C LEU A 285 0.86 -11.19 -7.48
N LEU A 286 1.38 -12.41 -7.44
CA LEU A 286 0.58 -13.55 -7.02
C LEU A 286 0.47 -13.58 -5.51
N ASN A 287 -0.67 -14.07 -5.02
CA ASN A 287 -0.89 -14.43 -3.63
C ASN A 287 -1.14 -15.93 -3.49
N VAL A 288 -0.61 -16.73 -4.42
CA VAL A 288 -0.66 -18.20 -4.35
C VAL A 288 0.73 -18.78 -4.06
N THR A 289 0.78 -19.94 -3.39
CA THR A 289 2.03 -20.55 -2.92
C THR A 289 2.56 -21.68 -3.82
N ASP A 290 1.79 -22.10 -4.82
CA ASP A 290 2.06 -23.29 -5.63
C ASP A 290 2.45 -22.98 -7.09
N VAL A 291 2.78 -21.71 -7.37
CA VAL A 291 3.31 -21.23 -8.65
C VAL A 291 4.74 -20.76 -8.47
N ASP A 292 5.66 -21.25 -9.32
CA ASP A 292 7.05 -20.80 -9.35
C ASP A 292 7.18 -19.52 -10.19
N THR A 293 7.13 -18.37 -9.52
CA THR A 293 7.19 -17.06 -10.19
C THR A 293 8.56 -16.74 -10.79
N ALA A 294 9.63 -17.38 -10.32
CA ALA A 294 10.98 -17.09 -10.79
C ALA A 294 11.21 -17.47 -12.25
N ALA A 295 10.39 -18.39 -12.79
CA ALA A 295 10.39 -18.74 -14.21
C ALA A 295 9.83 -17.62 -15.12
N PHE A 296 9.06 -16.67 -14.56
CA PHE A 296 8.29 -15.69 -15.34
C PHE A 296 8.72 -14.24 -15.09
N TYR A 297 9.06 -13.91 -13.84
CA TYR A 297 9.29 -12.53 -13.39
C TYR A 297 10.67 -11.97 -13.71
N SER A 298 10.75 -10.65 -13.92
CA SER A 298 12.01 -9.93 -13.93
C SER A 298 12.66 -9.97 -12.54
N PRO A 299 13.98 -9.76 -12.41
CA PRO A 299 14.66 -9.77 -11.11
C PRO A 299 14.03 -8.82 -10.07
N LEU A 300 13.59 -7.63 -10.48
CA LEU A 300 12.96 -6.67 -9.57
C LEU A 300 11.56 -7.13 -9.14
N ARG A 301 10.77 -7.67 -10.07
CA ARG A 301 9.43 -8.18 -9.77
C ARG A 301 9.49 -9.43 -8.88
N GLN A 302 10.48 -10.31 -9.11
CA GLN A 302 10.74 -11.47 -8.26
C GLN A 302 11.16 -11.05 -6.84
N LYS A 303 12.04 -10.04 -6.72
CA LYS A 303 12.41 -9.46 -5.42
C LYS A 303 11.19 -8.90 -4.66
N GLN A 304 10.25 -8.25 -5.37
CA GLN A 304 8.97 -7.82 -4.80
C GLN A 304 8.09 -8.99 -4.34
N GLN A 305 8.02 -10.09 -5.11
CA GLN A 305 7.28 -11.31 -4.73
C GLN A 305 7.84 -11.92 -3.44
N GLU A 306 9.16 -11.94 -3.27
CA GLU A 306 9.83 -12.40 -2.06
C GLU A 306 9.52 -11.49 -0.86
N TRP A 307 9.64 -10.17 -1.07
CA TRP A 307 9.32 -9.17 -0.04
C TRP A 307 7.87 -9.24 0.42
N ALA A 308 6.92 -9.54 -0.46
CA ALA A 308 5.50 -9.66 -0.14
C ALA A 308 5.19 -10.60 1.05
N THR A 309 6.07 -11.57 1.31
CA THR A 309 5.90 -12.58 2.38
C THR A 309 6.82 -12.37 3.59
N LEU A 310 7.65 -11.32 3.58
CA LEU A 310 8.51 -11.02 4.73
C LEU A 310 7.65 -10.57 5.94
N PRO A 311 8.05 -10.95 7.17
CA PRO A 311 7.38 -10.45 8.39
C PRO A 311 7.40 -8.92 8.53
N SER A 312 8.32 -8.24 7.85
CA SER A 312 8.43 -6.78 7.81
C SER A 312 7.52 -6.13 6.74
N THR A 313 6.78 -6.92 5.96
CA THR A 313 5.68 -6.41 5.13
C THR A 313 4.44 -6.27 5.97
N VAL A 314 4.02 -5.02 6.19
CA VAL A 314 2.84 -4.71 6.98
C VAL A 314 1.68 -4.38 6.05
N PHE A 315 0.50 -4.90 6.34
CA PHE A 315 -0.69 -4.65 5.54
C PHE A 315 -1.01 -3.14 5.44
N TRP A 316 -1.57 -2.71 4.30
CA TRP A 316 -2.02 -1.34 4.05
C TRP A 316 -2.82 -0.78 5.23
N LEU A 317 -2.30 0.25 5.89
CA LEU A 317 -2.96 0.82 7.08
C LEU A 317 -4.28 1.49 6.72
N ASP A 318 -4.40 2.05 5.53
CA ASP A 318 -5.66 2.62 5.04
C ASP A 318 -6.73 1.55 4.75
N ASN A 319 -6.32 0.32 4.43
CA ASN A 319 -7.22 -0.83 4.39
C ASN A 319 -7.63 -1.30 5.80
N LEU A 320 -7.04 -0.77 6.87
CA LEU A 320 -7.41 -1.08 8.25
C LEU A 320 -8.22 0.05 8.90
N TYR A 321 -7.99 1.30 8.51
CA TYR A 321 -8.78 2.44 8.95
C TYR A 321 -10.21 2.42 8.38
N PRO A 322 -11.21 2.97 9.10
CA PRO A 322 -12.49 3.32 8.50
C PRO A 322 -12.31 4.31 7.35
N ALA A 323 -13.06 4.16 6.26
CA ALA A 323 -12.91 4.99 5.06
C ALA A 323 -13.02 6.50 5.34
N ASP A 324 -13.93 6.91 6.23
CA ASP A 324 -14.09 8.32 6.61
C ASP A 324 -12.89 8.86 7.39
N LEU A 325 -12.23 8.01 8.17
CA LEU A 325 -10.98 8.36 8.86
C LEU A 325 -9.83 8.45 7.87
N THR A 326 -9.72 7.52 6.91
CA THR A 326 -8.74 7.59 5.82
C THR A 326 -8.86 8.91 5.04
N ASN A 327 -10.08 9.30 4.69
CA ASN A 327 -10.34 10.56 3.97
C ASN A 327 -9.89 11.78 4.78
N GLU A 328 -10.13 11.79 6.09
CA GLU A 328 -9.67 12.86 6.98
C GLU A 328 -8.15 12.89 7.07
N ILE A 329 -7.50 11.74 7.27
CA ILE A 329 -6.03 11.63 7.26
C ILE A 329 -5.48 12.22 5.96
N LYS A 330 -6.07 11.86 4.81
CA LYS A 330 -5.66 12.40 3.51
C LYS A 330 -5.79 13.92 3.45
N ALA A 331 -6.96 14.46 3.79
CA ALA A 331 -7.20 15.90 3.73
C ALA A 331 -6.25 16.69 4.66
N GLN A 332 -6.10 16.26 5.91
CA GLN A 332 -5.27 16.96 6.89
C GLN A 332 -3.78 16.79 6.60
N SER A 333 -3.36 15.67 6.00
CA SER A 333 -1.96 15.44 5.64
C SER A 333 -1.44 16.46 4.64
N GLN A 334 -2.27 16.96 3.71
CA GLN A 334 -1.84 17.98 2.74
C GLN A 334 -1.49 19.30 3.45
N LEU A 335 -2.28 19.69 4.45
CA LEU A 335 -2.04 20.86 5.28
C LEU A 335 -0.82 20.66 6.19
N ALA A 336 -0.70 19.47 6.79
CA ALA A 336 0.41 19.11 7.66
C ALA A 336 1.72 19.09 6.89
N TRP A 337 1.76 18.41 5.74
CA TRP A 337 2.92 18.32 4.85
C TRP A 337 3.43 19.71 4.48
N THR A 338 2.53 20.62 4.14
CA THR A 338 2.91 21.98 3.75
C THR A 338 3.27 22.89 4.92
N GLY A 339 3.06 22.45 6.17
CA GLY A 339 3.32 23.22 7.39
C GLY A 339 2.23 24.24 7.71
N GLN A 340 1.06 24.15 7.07
CA GLN A 340 -0.09 25.01 7.36
C GLN A 340 -0.74 24.70 8.72
N ILE A 341 -0.61 23.45 9.18
CA ILE A 341 -0.98 23.01 10.52
C ILE A 341 0.20 22.31 11.18
N SER A 342 0.26 22.34 12.52
CA SER A 342 1.33 21.67 13.26
C SER A 342 1.14 20.14 13.29
N PRO A 343 2.19 19.34 13.59
CA PRO A 343 2.02 17.91 13.85
C PRO A 343 0.95 17.59 14.90
N ALA A 344 0.86 18.40 15.96
CA ALA A 344 -0.14 18.22 17.01
C ALA A 344 -1.56 18.48 16.49
N ASP A 345 -1.75 19.50 15.66
CA ASP A 345 -3.06 19.80 15.06
C ASP A 345 -3.46 18.72 14.05
N PHE A 346 -2.52 18.21 13.26
CA PHE A 346 -2.77 17.11 12.31
C PHE A 346 -3.25 15.85 13.04
N LEU A 347 -2.49 15.38 14.02
CA LEU A 347 -2.84 14.19 14.79
C LEU A 347 -4.10 14.39 15.61
N GLY A 348 -4.28 15.59 16.18
CA GLY A 348 -5.49 15.96 16.92
C GLY A 348 -6.75 15.98 16.06
N ALA A 349 -6.66 16.39 14.79
CA ALA A 349 -7.77 16.33 13.84
C ALA A 349 -8.16 14.88 13.53
N ILE A 350 -7.17 13.99 13.37
CA ILE A 350 -7.41 12.56 13.17
C ILE A 350 -8.11 11.95 14.39
N ASP A 351 -7.64 12.26 15.61
CA ASP A 351 -8.29 11.82 16.84
C ASP A 351 -9.72 12.35 16.97
N ALA A 352 -9.94 13.62 16.64
CA ALA A 352 -11.27 14.22 16.66
C ALA A 352 -12.22 13.48 15.71
N LYS A 353 -11.78 13.17 14.48
CA LYS A 353 -12.59 12.43 13.52
C LYS A 353 -12.83 10.99 13.98
N ARG A 354 -11.82 10.29 14.50
CA ARG A 354 -12.01 8.95 15.05
C ARG A 354 -13.02 8.95 16.20
N ASN A 355 -12.96 9.92 17.10
CA ASN A 355 -13.94 10.04 18.20
C ASN A 355 -15.35 10.30 17.68
N GLU A 356 -15.52 11.17 16.67
CA GLU A 356 -16.82 11.37 16.00
C GLU A 356 -17.40 10.06 15.47
N LEU A 357 -16.57 9.18 14.90
CA LEU A 357 -17.00 7.88 14.36
C LEU A 357 -17.36 6.86 15.46
N LEU A 358 -16.84 7.00 16.68
CA LEU A 358 -17.16 6.12 17.81
C LEU A 358 -18.45 6.53 18.55
N GLY A 359 -18.92 7.76 18.36
CA GLY A 359 -20.04 8.35 19.11
C GLY A 359 -19.63 8.92 20.46
#